data_AF-A0A6T7XFN2-F1
#
_entry.id   AF-A0A6T7XFN2-F1
#
_cell.length_a   1.000
_cell.length_b   1.000
_cell.length_c   1.000
_cell.angle_alpha   90.00
_cell.angle_beta   90.00
_cell.angle_gamma   90.00
#
_symmetry.space_group_name_H-M   'P 1'
#
loop_
_entity.id
_entity.type
_entity.pdbx_description
1 polymer ?
#
loop_
_entity_poly.entity_id
_entity_poly.type
_entity_poly.pdbx_seq_one_letter_code
_entity_poly.pdbx_strand_id
1 'polypeptide(L)'
;MPDLSSGALGIKPHNAPWYQPGWGNDLKDYWPRFEAKWRTRMGGDAMGPGLPEEAFAVGKAIIDNFAWIQDELSSKPHTFNHGDVKPPNMFMMPGDLPAFIDWQYTAVGKGCQDIVFFLIEGYDVDECRRLEPIVMAHYHASLVQNGIIDYSLDDLKRDWKLACMHFPMYVAFWFGTTPDDKLVDPGFPRRFVPRAFDAVLRNCAADVLPTNLKIDVPTTSDAPGATPTEEFDVFAPVPADLSGCQKALVETRAALMEIRRQRDELKAAIKSIASIAMSTANQTPGSPNGVSLS
;
A
#
# COMPACT_ATOMS: atom_id res chain seq x y z
N MET A 1 21.65 -23.46 20.11
CA MET A 1 21.11 -22.17 19.63
C MET A 1 20.23 -21.61 20.74
N PRO A 2 20.18 -20.28 20.94
CA PRO A 2 19.23 -19.70 21.90
C PRO A 2 17.80 -20.11 21.52
N ASP A 3 16.93 -20.24 22.52
CA ASP A 3 15.51 -20.45 22.29
C ASP A 3 14.95 -19.19 21.58
N LEU A 4 14.50 -19.35 20.34
CA LEU A 4 13.94 -18.27 19.52
C LEU A 4 12.43 -18.13 19.74
N SER A 5 11.96 -18.37 20.96
CA SER A 5 10.58 -18.09 21.34
C SER A 5 10.40 -16.59 21.57
N SER A 6 9.22 -16.06 21.23
CA SER A 6 8.89 -14.65 21.49
C SER A 6 9.02 -14.29 22.96
N GLY A 7 8.73 -15.24 23.86
CA GLY A 7 8.93 -15.10 25.30
C GLY A 7 10.40 -14.93 25.69
N ALA A 8 11.30 -15.76 25.16
CA ALA A 8 12.74 -15.69 25.45
C ALA A 8 13.39 -14.42 24.87
N LEU A 9 12.92 -13.96 23.70
CA LEU A 9 13.39 -12.73 23.06
C LEU A 9 12.73 -11.45 23.61
N GLY A 10 11.72 -11.59 24.48
CA GLY A 10 10.99 -10.47 25.06
C GLY A 10 10.13 -9.69 24.07
N ILE A 11 9.88 -10.23 22.87
CA ILE A 11 9.10 -9.59 21.81
C ILE A 11 7.65 -9.46 22.27
N LYS A 12 7.08 -8.28 22.05
CA LYS A 12 5.74 -7.94 22.53
C LYS A 12 4.73 -7.83 21.38
N PRO A 13 3.45 -8.09 21.64
CA PRO A 13 2.40 -7.74 20.70
C PRO A 13 2.16 -6.22 20.65
N HIS A 14 1.50 -5.76 19.59
CA HIS A 14 1.24 -4.33 19.36
C HIS A 14 0.25 -3.69 20.35
N ASN A 15 -0.42 -4.47 21.21
CA ASN A 15 -1.21 -3.94 22.33
C ASN A 15 -0.43 -3.90 23.66
N ALA A 16 0.86 -4.23 23.66
CA ALA A 16 1.69 -4.06 24.83
C ALA A 16 2.01 -2.57 25.11
N PRO A 17 2.39 -2.20 26.34
CA PRO A 17 2.67 -0.81 26.73
C PRO A 17 3.76 -0.07 25.91
N TRP A 18 4.55 -0.80 25.11
CA TRP A 18 5.53 -0.20 24.20
C TRP A 18 4.89 0.47 22.99
N TYR A 19 3.73 -0.01 22.57
CA TYR A 19 3.03 0.43 21.38
C TYR A 19 1.72 1.13 21.73
N GLN A 20 0.98 0.62 22.72
CA GLN A 20 -0.29 1.18 23.17
C GLN A 20 -0.14 1.86 24.54
N PRO A 21 -0.67 3.08 24.75
CA PRO A 21 -1.47 3.86 23.81
C PRO A 21 -0.64 4.74 22.85
N GLY A 22 0.70 4.62 22.87
CA GLY A 22 1.62 5.49 22.13
C GLY A 22 1.23 5.75 20.68
N TRP A 23 1.17 4.70 19.86
CA TRP A 23 0.84 4.85 18.43
C TRP A 23 -0.54 5.46 18.21
N GLY A 24 -1.54 5.05 19.00
CA GLY A 24 -2.88 5.64 18.92
C GLY A 24 -2.91 7.13 19.28
N ASN A 25 -2.08 7.57 20.21
CA ASN A 25 -1.92 9.00 20.54
C ASN A 25 -1.23 9.76 19.42
N ASP A 26 -0.13 9.21 18.88
CA ASP A 26 0.58 9.81 17.75
C ASP A 26 -0.36 10.03 16.56
N LEU A 27 -1.22 9.05 16.24
CA LEU A 27 -2.20 9.18 15.17
C LEU A 27 -3.24 10.29 15.42
N LYS A 28 -3.74 10.42 16.65
CA LYS A 28 -4.64 11.52 17.04
C LYS A 28 -3.96 12.88 16.86
N ASP A 29 -2.67 12.96 17.16
CA ASP A 29 -1.87 14.19 17.01
C ASP A 29 -1.50 14.49 15.54
N TYR A 30 -1.36 13.48 14.69
CA TYR A 30 -1.17 13.64 13.25
C TYR A 30 -2.45 14.12 12.56
N TRP A 31 -3.60 13.57 12.92
CA TRP A 31 -4.83 13.69 12.13
C TRP A 31 -5.23 15.10 11.71
N PRO A 32 -5.35 16.11 12.60
CA PRO A 32 -5.83 17.42 12.19
C PRO A 32 -4.92 18.08 11.14
N ARG A 33 -3.61 17.83 11.23
CA ARG A 33 -2.61 18.33 10.29
C ARG A 33 -2.59 17.52 9.00
N PHE A 34 -2.71 16.20 9.12
CA PHE A 34 -2.84 15.31 7.97
C PHE A 34 -4.05 15.70 7.12
N GLU A 35 -5.24 15.76 7.73
CA GLU A 35 -6.49 16.08 7.03
C GLU A 35 -6.40 17.45 6.35
N ALA A 36 -5.96 18.49 7.07
CA ALA A 36 -5.79 19.82 6.50
C ALA A 36 -4.82 19.83 5.30
N LYS A 37 -3.67 19.14 5.41
CA LYS A 37 -2.65 19.08 4.35
C LYS A 37 -3.13 18.30 3.12
N TRP A 38 -3.89 17.23 3.31
CA TRP A 38 -4.32 16.37 2.19
C TRP A 38 -5.61 16.85 1.52
N ARG A 39 -6.48 17.58 2.23
CA ARG A 39 -7.66 18.24 1.63
C ARG A 39 -7.29 19.36 0.66
N THR A 40 -6.19 20.08 0.88
CA THR A 40 -5.71 21.10 -0.09
C THR A 40 -5.15 20.48 -1.38
N ARG A 41 -4.96 19.16 -1.40
CA ARG A 41 -4.51 18.37 -2.56
C ARG A 41 -5.59 17.41 -3.07
N MET A 42 -6.87 17.72 -2.81
CA MET A 42 -8.00 16.96 -3.35
C MET A 42 -7.92 16.98 -4.90
N GLY A 43 -7.87 15.81 -5.53
CA GLY A 43 -7.64 15.66 -6.98
C GLY A 43 -6.18 15.43 -7.42
N GLY A 44 -5.21 15.60 -6.52
CA GLY A 44 -3.79 15.35 -6.78
C GLY A 44 -3.04 16.51 -7.44
N ASP A 45 -1.77 16.27 -7.76
CA ASP A 45 -0.90 17.22 -8.44
C ASP A 45 0.11 16.49 -9.35
N ALA A 46 1.05 17.23 -9.92
CA ALA A 46 2.10 16.68 -10.78
C ALA A 46 2.96 15.60 -10.12
N MET A 47 2.95 15.51 -8.78
CA MET A 47 3.76 14.57 -8.01
C MET A 47 2.98 13.35 -7.51
N GLY A 48 1.67 13.27 -7.75
CA GLY A 48 0.87 12.08 -7.43
C GLY A 48 -0.61 12.36 -7.20
N PRO A 49 -1.42 11.30 -7.08
CA PRO A 49 -2.86 11.42 -6.85
C PRO A 49 -3.17 12.03 -5.47
N GLY A 50 -4.33 12.67 -5.38
CA GLY A 50 -4.91 13.11 -4.11
C GLY A 50 -5.62 11.96 -3.40
N LEU A 51 -6.37 12.30 -2.35
CA LEU A 51 -7.27 11.37 -1.68
C LEU A 51 -8.72 11.66 -2.06
N PRO A 52 -9.55 10.61 -2.26
CA PRO A 52 -11.00 10.77 -2.42
C PRO A 52 -11.64 11.17 -1.07
N GLU A 53 -12.88 11.69 -1.09
CA GLU A 53 -13.52 12.20 0.14
C GLU A 53 -13.72 11.10 1.19
N GLU A 54 -14.03 9.88 0.74
CA GLU A 54 -14.23 8.69 1.55
C GLU A 54 -12.99 8.35 2.39
N ALA A 55 -11.79 8.63 1.87
CA ALA A 55 -10.54 8.39 2.59
C ALA A 55 -10.48 9.19 3.90
N PHE A 56 -11.03 10.40 3.94
CA PHE A 56 -11.03 11.20 5.17
C PHE A 56 -11.98 10.62 6.23
N ALA A 57 -13.15 10.15 5.80
CA ALA A 57 -14.10 9.47 6.70
C ALA A 57 -13.51 8.18 7.26
N VAL A 58 -12.89 7.34 6.42
CA VAL A 58 -12.22 6.12 6.87
C VAL A 58 -11.04 6.44 7.79
N GLY A 59 -10.20 7.42 7.41
CA GLY A 59 -9.03 7.80 8.20
C GLY A 59 -9.42 8.17 9.62
N LYS A 60 -10.47 9.00 9.78
CA LYS A 60 -11.01 9.35 11.09
C LYS A 60 -11.49 8.13 11.88
N ALA A 61 -12.22 7.22 11.23
CA ALA A 61 -12.71 6.01 11.87
C ALA A 61 -11.58 5.07 12.33
N ILE A 62 -10.51 4.96 11.54
CA ILE A 62 -9.31 4.19 11.93
C ILE A 62 -8.69 4.78 13.19
N ILE A 63 -8.53 6.10 13.27
CA ILE A 63 -7.93 6.76 14.44
C ILE A 63 -8.78 6.55 15.69
N ASP A 64 -10.10 6.68 15.57
CA ASP A 64 -11.02 6.51 16.69
C ASP A 64 -11.02 5.07 17.24
N ASN A 65 -10.72 4.10 16.38
CA ASN A 65 -10.72 2.67 16.72
C ASN A 65 -9.31 2.06 16.80
N PHE A 66 -8.24 2.84 16.72
CA PHE A 66 -6.89 2.28 16.51
C PHE A 66 -6.44 1.34 17.63
N ALA A 67 -6.76 1.66 18.88
CA ALA A 67 -6.50 0.78 20.02
C ALA A 67 -7.16 -0.60 19.87
N TRP A 68 -8.42 -0.63 19.41
CA TRP A 68 -9.14 -1.87 19.15
C TRP A 68 -8.51 -2.65 17.98
N ILE A 69 -8.09 -1.97 16.91
CA ILE A 69 -7.37 -2.60 15.80
C ILE A 69 -6.07 -3.26 16.29
N GLN A 70 -5.32 -2.59 17.17
CA GLN A 70 -4.10 -3.14 17.78
C GLN A 70 -4.41 -4.38 18.63
N ASP A 71 -5.49 -4.36 19.42
CA ASP A 71 -5.91 -5.49 20.25
C ASP A 71 -6.28 -6.72 19.39
N GLU A 72 -7.05 -6.51 18.32
CA GLU A 72 -7.47 -7.58 17.42
C GLU A 72 -6.28 -8.23 16.70
N LEU A 73 -5.34 -7.42 16.18
CA LEU A 73 -4.12 -7.93 15.54
C LEU A 73 -3.13 -8.54 16.55
N SER A 74 -3.29 -8.23 17.83
CA SER A 74 -2.53 -8.82 18.93
C SER A 74 -3.17 -10.09 19.50
N SER A 75 -4.34 -10.50 18.98
CA SER A 75 -5.00 -11.75 19.37
C SER A 75 -4.39 -12.96 18.65
N LYS A 76 -4.65 -14.17 19.16
CA LYS A 76 -4.26 -15.42 18.50
C LYS A 76 -5.00 -15.62 17.16
N PRO A 77 -4.46 -16.41 16.21
CA PRO A 77 -3.15 -17.04 16.22
C PRO A 77 -2.00 -16.03 16.08
N HIS A 78 -0.85 -16.36 16.63
CA HIS A 78 0.34 -15.48 16.64
C HIS A 78 1.42 -15.98 15.69
N THR A 79 2.06 -15.03 15.02
CA THR A 79 3.28 -15.18 14.24
C THR A 79 4.34 -14.22 14.78
N PHE A 80 5.57 -14.39 14.29
CA PHE A 80 6.65 -13.43 14.48
C PHE A 80 6.72 -12.50 13.27
N ASN A 81 6.44 -11.22 13.48
CA ASN A 81 6.42 -10.23 12.43
C ASN A 81 7.75 -9.45 12.42
N HIS A 82 8.26 -9.19 11.23
CA HIS A 82 9.34 -8.26 10.98
C HIS A 82 8.95 -6.83 11.37
N GLY A 83 7.72 -6.42 11.01
CA GLY A 83 7.14 -5.13 11.35
C GLY A 83 7.58 -3.96 10.47
N ASP A 84 8.45 -4.19 9.48
CA ASP A 84 8.88 -3.19 8.47
C ASP A 84 9.44 -3.88 7.22
N VAL A 85 8.73 -4.89 6.74
CA VAL A 85 9.13 -5.67 5.56
C VAL A 85 8.84 -4.88 4.28
N LYS A 86 9.90 -4.56 3.53
CA LYS A 86 9.83 -3.80 2.28
C LYS A 86 11.07 -4.05 1.43
N PRO A 87 11.03 -3.86 0.09
CA PRO A 87 12.17 -4.11 -0.79
C PRO A 87 13.48 -3.43 -0.36
N PRO A 88 13.51 -2.18 0.17
CA PRO A 88 14.74 -1.58 0.70
C PRO A 88 15.37 -2.33 1.87
N ASN A 89 14.60 -3.12 2.61
CA ASN A 89 15.04 -3.92 3.76
C ASN A 89 15.31 -5.39 3.38
N MET A 90 15.47 -5.67 2.08
CA MET A 90 15.65 -7.03 1.56
C MET A 90 16.85 -7.13 0.62
N PHE A 91 17.60 -8.21 0.78
CA PHE A 91 18.61 -8.65 -0.19
C PHE A 91 18.22 -9.99 -0.78
N MET A 92 18.42 -10.15 -2.09
CA MET A 92 18.33 -11.45 -2.73
C MET A 92 19.69 -12.14 -2.63
N MET A 93 19.73 -13.20 -1.83
CA MET A 93 20.91 -14.06 -1.66
C MET A 93 20.98 -15.11 -2.78
N PRO A 94 22.14 -15.77 -2.99
CA PRO A 94 22.24 -16.86 -3.95
C PRO A 94 21.16 -17.94 -3.76
N GLY A 95 20.59 -18.41 -4.88
CA GLY A 95 19.47 -19.36 -4.87
C GLY A 95 18.10 -18.73 -4.64
N ASP A 96 17.95 -17.42 -4.93
CA ASP A 96 16.71 -16.64 -4.80
C ASP A 96 16.11 -16.63 -3.39
N LEU A 97 16.98 -16.74 -2.37
CA LEU A 97 16.58 -16.67 -0.97
C LEU A 97 16.58 -15.22 -0.48
N PRO A 98 15.47 -14.70 0.06
CA PRO A 98 15.47 -13.36 0.64
C PRO A 98 16.18 -13.35 1.99
N ALA A 99 17.06 -12.38 2.20
CA ALA A 99 17.59 -12.01 3.51
C ALA A 99 17.00 -10.66 3.93
N PHE A 100 16.43 -10.63 5.14
CA PHE A 100 15.77 -9.46 5.71
C PHE A 100 16.70 -8.75 6.72
N ILE A 101 16.71 -7.43 6.66
CA ILE A 101 17.45 -6.55 7.59
C ILE A 101 16.49 -5.55 8.23
N ASP A 102 16.98 -4.80 9.21
CA ASP A 102 16.22 -3.74 9.89
C ASP A 102 15.00 -4.25 10.69
N TRP A 103 15.29 -5.10 11.67
CA TRP A 103 14.31 -5.76 12.55
C TRP A 103 13.83 -4.86 13.72
N GLN A 104 13.88 -3.55 13.56
CA GLN A 104 13.63 -2.59 14.65
C GLN A 104 12.15 -2.53 15.11
N TYR A 105 11.21 -3.00 14.29
CA TYR A 105 9.76 -2.98 14.57
C TYR A 105 9.17 -4.38 14.83
N THR A 106 10.01 -5.34 15.22
CA THR A 106 9.57 -6.72 15.46
C THR A 106 8.47 -6.83 16.52
N ALA A 107 7.46 -7.65 16.24
CA ALA A 107 6.32 -7.83 17.11
C ALA A 107 5.72 -9.24 17.01
N VAL A 108 4.94 -9.62 18.02
CA VAL A 108 4.04 -10.77 17.94
C VAL A 108 2.69 -10.29 17.37
N GLY A 109 2.17 -10.95 16.35
CA GLY A 109 0.91 -10.50 15.73
C GLY A 109 0.36 -11.49 14.71
N LYS A 110 -0.43 -11.01 13.75
CA LYS A 110 -0.90 -11.79 12.60
C LYS A 110 0.11 -11.73 11.46
N GLY A 111 0.37 -12.85 10.80
CA GLY A 111 1.40 -12.92 9.75
C GLY A 111 1.05 -12.09 8.51
N CYS A 112 -0.24 -11.86 8.25
CA CYS A 112 -0.70 -11.00 7.17
C CYS A 112 -0.29 -9.54 7.33
N GLN A 113 0.07 -9.07 8.54
CA GLN A 113 0.51 -7.69 8.76
C GLN A 113 1.75 -7.34 7.92
N ASP A 114 2.73 -8.23 7.90
CA ASP A 114 3.95 -8.08 7.09
C ASP A 114 3.64 -8.16 5.59
N ILE A 115 2.78 -9.10 5.18
CA ILE A 115 2.42 -9.30 3.77
C ILE A 115 1.69 -8.07 3.21
N VAL A 116 0.71 -7.54 3.95
CA VAL A 116 -0.04 -6.35 3.57
C VAL A 116 0.87 -5.14 3.45
N PHE A 117 1.75 -4.93 4.44
CA PHE A 117 2.68 -3.80 4.40
C PHE A 117 3.65 -3.91 3.21
N PHE A 118 4.20 -5.10 2.96
CA PHE A 118 5.07 -5.37 1.81
C PHE A 118 4.38 -5.07 0.48
N LEU A 119 3.10 -5.47 0.32
CA LEU A 119 2.34 -5.19 -0.89
C LEU A 119 2.15 -3.67 -1.10
N ILE A 120 1.73 -2.94 -0.06
CA ILE A 120 1.45 -1.50 -0.13
C ILE A 120 2.72 -0.69 -0.42
N GLU A 121 3.85 -1.07 0.19
CA GLU A 121 5.11 -0.35 0.01
C GLU A 121 5.76 -0.68 -1.35
N GLY A 122 5.82 -1.97 -1.68
CA GLY A 122 6.62 -2.48 -2.79
C GLY A 122 5.99 -2.35 -4.17
N TYR A 123 4.67 -2.17 -4.26
CA TYR A 123 3.93 -2.17 -5.53
C TYR A 123 3.07 -0.92 -5.69
N ASP A 124 2.73 -0.57 -6.93
CA ASP A 124 1.72 0.46 -7.19
C ASP A 124 0.29 -0.10 -7.03
N VAL A 125 -0.72 0.78 -7.03
CA VAL A 125 -2.13 0.40 -6.79
C VAL A 125 -2.60 -0.67 -7.77
N ASP A 126 -2.26 -0.55 -9.04
CA ASP A 126 -2.72 -1.45 -10.09
C ASP A 126 -2.05 -2.83 -9.99
N GLU A 127 -0.79 -2.85 -9.57
CA GLU A 127 -0.07 -4.06 -9.23
C GLU A 127 -0.62 -4.73 -7.96
N CYS A 128 -0.88 -3.95 -6.90
CA CYS A 128 -1.50 -4.44 -5.66
C CYS A 128 -2.84 -5.11 -5.95
N ARG A 129 -3.70 -4.48 -6.77
CA ARG A 129 -4.97 -5.07 -7.20
C ARG A 129 -4.73 -6.46 -7.77
N ARG A 130 -3.91 -6.60 -8.80
CA ARG A 130 -3.67 -7.90 -9.45
C ARG A 130 -3.02 -8.94 -8.54
N LEU A 131 -2.10 -8.54 -7.67
CA LEU A 131 -1.31 -9.45 -6.85
C LEU A 131 -2.04 -9.91 -5.58
N GLU A 132 -2.77 -9.01 -4.93
CA GLU A 132 -3.28 -9.24 -3.59
C GLU A 132 -4.18 -10.48 -3.44
N PRO A 133 -5.20 -10.71 -4.28
CA PRO A 133 -6.06 -11.89 -4.15
C PRO A 133 -5.26 -13.19 -4.23
N ILE A 134 -4.27 -13.22 -5.14
CA ILE A 134 -3.40 -14.38 -5.37
C ILE A 134 -2.45 -14.58 -4.20
N VAL A 135 -1.85 -13.51 -3.67
CA VAL A 135 -0.92 -13.58 -2.54
C VAL A 135 -1.65 -14.00 -1.26
N MET A 136 -2.85 -13.49 -1.03
CA MET A 136 -3.70 -13.89 0.10
C MET A 136 -4.05 -15.38 0.04
N ALA A 137 -4.51 -15.86 -1.12
CA ALA A 137 -4.83 -17.27 -1.32
C ALA A 137 -3.60 -18.17 -1.22
N HIS A 138 -2.47 -17.74 -1.81
CA HIS A 138 -1.20 -18.45 -1.69
C HIS A 138 -0.77 -18.58 -0.23
N TYR A 139 -0.87 -17.51 0.55
CA TYR A 139 -0.53 -17.54 1.98
C TYR A 139 -1.42 -18.51 2.75
N HIS A 140 -2.74 -18.45 2.55
CA HIS A 140 -3.67 -19.38 3.18
C HIS A 140 -3.41 -20.84 2.79
N ALA A 141 -3.26 -21.12 1.49
CA ALA A 141 -2.95 -22.46 0.98
C ALA A 141 -1.63 -23.00 1.54
N SER A 142 -0.62 -22.15 1.71
CA SER A 142 0.64 -22.52 2.38
C SER A 142 0.42 -22.87 3.86
N LEU A 143 -0.39 -22.11 4.60
CA LEU A 143 -0.70 -22.43 6.00
C LEU A 143 -1.40 -23.80 6.12
N VAL A 144 -2.41 -24.04 5.27
CA VAL A 144 -3.14 -25.31 5.23
C VAL A 144 -2.23 -26.48 4.87
N GLN A 145 -1.35 -26.32 3.88
CA GLN A 145 -0.38 -27.35 3.52
C GLN A 145 0.58 -27.68 4.67
N ASN A 146 0.90 -26.69 5.52
CA ASN A 146 1.72 -26.87 6.72
C ASN A 146 0.92 -27.30 7.96
N GLY A 147 -0.33 -27.74 7.79
CA GLY A 147 -1.13 -28.37 8.84
C GLY A 147 -1.96 -27.42 9.71
N ILE A 148 -2.04 -26.13 9.37
CA ILE A 148 -2.92 -25.19 10.05
C ILE A 148 -4.35 -25.39 9.54
N ILE A 149 -5.27 -25.78 10.44
CA ILE A 149 -6.65 -26.14 10.10
C ILE A 149 -7.70 -25.30 10.83
N ASP A 150 -7.29 -24.56 11.86
CA ASP A 150 -8.12 -23.71 12.74
C ASP A 150 -8.01 -22.22 12.37
N TYR A 151 -7.64 -21.93 11.12
CA TYR A 151 -7.58 -20.58 10.57
C TYR A 151 -8.17 -20.58 9.15
N SER A 152 -9.40 -20.12 9.02
CA SER A 152 -10.13 -20.12 7.75
C SER A 152 -9.68 -18.97 6.83
N LEU A 153 -10.06 -19.06 5.56
CA LEU A 153 -9.83 -17.96 4.63
C LEU A 153 -10.59 -16.69 5.04
N ASP A 154 -11.76 -16.83 5.66
CA ASP A 154 -12.53 -15.68 6.13
C ASP A 154 -11.87 -15.02 7.36
N ASP A 155 -11.26 -15.81 8.25
CA ASP A 155 -10.42 -15.28 9.32
C ASP A 155 -9.24 -14.48 8.75
N LEU A 156 -8.57 -15.02 7.72
CA LEU A 156 -7.51 -14.31 7.02
C LEU A 156 -8.00 -13.02 6.38
N LYS A 157 -9.15 -13.03 5.67
CA LYS A 157 -9.72 -11.81 5.07
C LYS A 157 -10.01 -10.74 6.12
N ARG A 158 -10.52 -11.14 7.28
CA ARG A 158 -10.75 -10.22 8.40
C ARG A 158 -9.45 -9.64 8.93
N ASP A 159 -8.46 -10.49 9.22
CA ASP A 159 -7.15 -10.04 9.73
C ASP A 159 -6.40 -9.17 8.70
N TRP A 160 -6.62 -9.43 7.40
CA TRP A 160 -6.10 -8.64 6.30
C TRP A 160 -6.66 -7.22 6.26
N LYS A 161 -8.00 -7.08 6.40
CA LYS A 161 -8.66 -5.78 6.54
C LYS A 161 -8.10 -4.99 7.72
N LEU A 162 -7.92 -5.64 8.88
CA LEU A 162 -7.30 -5.02 10.05
C LEU A 162 -5.85 -4.59 9.77
N ALA A 163 -5.06 -5.45 9.11
CA ALA A 163 -3.68 -5.16 8.75
C ALA A 163 -3.56 -3.94 7.82
N CYS A 164 -4.49 -3.73 6.86
CA CYS A 164 -4.53 -2.53 6.03
C CYS A 164 -4.66 -1.24 6.87
N MET A 165 -5.36 -1.31 8.01
CA MET A 165 -5.66 -0.16 8.87
C MET A 165 -4.65 0.06 10.00
N HIS A 166 -3.61 -0.78 10.11
CA HIS A 166 -2.64 -0.74 11.21
C HIS A 166 -1.36 0.02 10.84
N PHE A 167 -0.24 -0.68 10.66
CA PHE A 167 1.07 -0.09 10.41
C PHE A 167 1.15 0.72 9.10
N PRO A 168 0.53 0.28 7.97
CA PRO A 168 0.47 1.11 6.77
C PRO A 168 -0.14 2.50 7.03
N MET A 169 -1.21 2.57 7.84
CA MET A 169 -1.85 3.84 8.18
C MET A 169 -1.03 4.66 9.17
N TYR A 170 -0.32 4.01 10.09
CA TYR A 170 0.66 4.68 10.95
C TYR A 170 1.73 5.42 10.13
N VAL A 171 2.34 4.72 9.17
CA VAL A 171 3.33 5.30 8.25
C VAL A 171 2.70 6.39 7.39
N ALA A 172 1.49 6.16 6.85
CA ALA A 172 0.80 7.12 6.00
C ALA A 172 0.51 8.43 6.73
N PHE A 173 0.02 8.38 7.97
CA PHE A 173 -0.28 9.57 8.75
C PHE A 173 0.98 10.30 9.21
N TRP A 174 2.01 9.57 9.63
CA TRP A 174 3.28 10.17 10.04
C TRP A 174 3.97 10.90 8.87
N PHE A 175 4.26 10.20 7.77
CA PHE A 175 4.93 10.79 6.62
C PHE A 175 4.03 11.77 5.86
N GLY A 176 2.73 11.51 5.82
CA GLY A 176 1.75 12.39 5.21
C GLY A 176 1.61 13.74 5.92
N THR A 177 1.93 13.80 7.22
CA THR A 177 1.90 15.04 8.03
C THR A 177 3.25 15.76 8.04
N THR A 178 4.36 15.01 7.97
CA THR A 178 5.71 15.58 8.04
C THR A 178 5.90 16.68 6.97
N PRO A 179 6.45 17.86 7.32
CA PRO A 179 6.78 18.90 6.35
C PRO A 179 7.78 18.41 5.30
N ASP A 180 7.57 18.83 4.06
CA ASP A 180 8.31 18.31 2.91
C ASP A 180 9.82 18.60 3.00
N ASP A 181 10.21 19.73 3.59
CA ASP A 181 11.62 20.12 3.81
C ASP A 181 12.33 19.27 4.89
N LYS A 182 11.57 18.46 5.64
CA LYS A 182 12.10 17.53 6.65
C LYS A 182 12.21 16.09 6.14
N LEU A 183 11.70 15.82 4.93
CA LEU A 183 11.74 14.49 4.34
C LEU A 183 13.00 14.31 3.50
N VAL A 184 13.65 13.15 3.66
CA VAL A 184 14.74 12.73 2.78
C VAL A 184 14.22 12.53 1.34
N ASP A 185 13.02 11.96 1.20
CA ASP A 185 12.29 11.86 -0.06
C ASP A 185 10.91 12.52 0.08
N PRO A 186 10.75 13.79 -0.33
CA PRO A 186 9.45 14.47 -0.32
C PRO A 186 8.41 13.80 -1.23
N GLY A 187 8.85 12.99 -2.20
CA GLY A 187 7.96 12.21 -3.06
C GLY A 187 7.36 10.99 -2.38
N PHE A 188 7.97 10.47 -1.32
CA PHE A 188 7.51 9.25 -0.65
C PHE A 188 6.05 9.35 -0.17
N PRO A 189 5.63 10.36 0.63
CA PRO A 189 4.25 10.43 1.08
C PRO A 189 3.25 10.54 -0.07
N ARG A 190 3.63 11.22 -1.17
CA ARG A 190 2.78 11.42 -2.36
C ARG A 190 2.50 10.12 -3.11
N ARG A 191 3.41 9.14 -3.01
CA ARG A 191 3.23 7.80 -3.57
C ARG A 191 2.58 6.86 -2.57
N PHE A 192 3.01 6.88 -1.31
CA PHE A 192 2.64 5.89 -0.30
C PHE A 192 1.24 6.13 0.28
N VAL A 193 0.87 7.37 0.61
CA VAL A 193 -0.41 7.67 1.26
C VAL A 193 -1.60 7.26 0.40
N PRO A 194 -1.67 7.60 -0.91
CA PRO A 194 -2.77 7.14 -1.76
C PRO A 194 -2.85 5.62 -1.87
N ARG A 195 -1.71 4.90 -1.88
CA ARG A 195 -1.69 3.43 -1.89
C ARG A 195 -2.22 2.82 -0.61
N ALA A 196 -1.84 3.37 0.55
CA ALA A 196 -2.32 2.91 1.84
C ALA A 196 -3.85 3.07 1.96
N PHE A 197 -4.37 4.23 1.52
CA PHE A 197 -5.82 4.45 1.48
C PHE A 197 -6.55 3.61 0.44
N ASP A 198 -5.98 3.40 -0.75
CA ASP A 198 -6.55 2.47 -1.74
C ASP A 198 -6.67 1.06 -1.14
N ALA A 199 -5.65 0.56 -0.44
CA ALA A 199 -5.68 -0.76 0.20
C ALA A 199 -6.82 -0.89 1.22
N VAL A 200 -7.09 0.16 1.99
CA VAL A 200 -8.19 0.21 2.94
C VAL A 200 -9.55 0.25 2.22
N LEU A 201 -9.69 1.09 1.19
CA LEU A 201 -10.95 1.27 0.45
C LEU A 201 -11.30 0.04 -0.39
N ARG A 202 -10.36 -0.50 -1.18
CA ARG A 202 -10.63 -1.65 -2.06
C ARG A 202 -10.96 -2.93 -1.30
N ASN A 203 -10.48 -3.07 -0.07
CA ASN A 203 -10.82 -4.21 0.80
C ASN A 203 -12.11 -3.98 1.60
N CYS A 204 -12.74 -2.81 1.49
CA CYS A 204 -13.78 -2.34 2.40
C CYS A 204 -13.37 -2.62 3.85
N ALA A 205 -12.16 -2.19 4.22
CA ALA A 205 -11.56 -2.57 5.50
C ALA A 205 -12.30 -1.94 6.68
N ALA A 206 -12.90 -0.76 6.50
CA ALA A 206 -13.68 -0.09 7.54
C ALA A 206 -14.91 -0.91 8.00
N ASP A 207 -15.40 -1.86 7.19
CA ASP A 207 -16.57 -2.69 7.53
C ASP A 207 -16.38 -3.54 8.80
N VAL A 208 -15.14 -3.86 9.17
CA VAL A 208 -14.86 -4.66 10.38
C VAL A 208 -14.79 -3.81 11.63
N LEU A 209 -14.80 -2.47 11.52
CA LEU A 209 -14.68 -1.59 12.67
C LEU A 209 -15.96 -1.61 13.53
N PRO A 210 -15.84 -1.55 14.87
CA PRO A 210 -17.00 -1.57 15.78
C PRO A 210 -17.96 -0.40 15.60
N THR A 211 -17.51 0.70 15.00
CA THR A 211 -18.30 1.91 14.78
C THR A 211 -19.46 1.74 13.78
N ASN A 212 -19.62 0.57 13.15
CA ASN A 212 -20.65 0.28 12.14
C ASN A 212 -20.64 1.29 10.98
N LEU A 213 -19.45 1.74 10.57
CA LEU A 213 -19.30 2.64 9.45
C LEU A 213 -19.41 1.84 8.15
N LYS A 214 -20.60 1.81 7.55
CA LYS A 214 -20.75 1.40 6.16
C LYS A 214 -20.46 2.59 5.27
N ILE A 215 -19.32 2.58 4.61
CA ILE A 215 -19.04 3.55 3.55
C ILE A 215 -19.40 2.86 2.25
N ASP A 216 -20.44 3.36 1.58
CA ASP A 216 -20.68 3.00 0.20
C ASP A 216 -19.54 3.59 -0.62
N VAL A 217 -18.52 2.78 -0.90
CA VAL A 217 -17.45 3.16 -1.83
C VAL A 217 -18.11 3.28 -3.21
N PRO A 218 -18.16 4.46 -3.82
CA PRO A 218 -18.68 4.58 -5.17
C PRO A 218 -17.81 3.70 -6.07
N THR A 219 -18.41 2.74 -6.77
CA THR A 219 -17.74 2.08 -7.89
C THR A 219 -17.34 3.20 -8.86
N THR A 220 -16.08 3.21 -9.26
CA THR A 220 -15.49 4.24 -10.13
C THR A 220 -16.14 4.18 -11.52
N SER A 221 -17.34 4.73 -11.63
CA SER A 221 -18.18 4.78 -12.84
C SER A 221 -18.54 6.22 -13.22
N ASP A 222 -18.60 7.14 -12.25
CA ASP A 222 -19.37 8.38 -12.44
C ASP A 222 -18.51 9.64 -12.71
N ALA A 223 -17.20 9.51 -12.93
CA ALA A 223 -16.37 10.61 -13.40
C ALA A 223 -16.49 10.77 -14.93
N PRO A 224 -16.95 11.92 -15.47
CA PRO A 224 -17.08 12.11 -16.91
C PRO A 224 -15.69 12.05 -17.57
N GLY A 225 -15.43 10.97 -18.32
CA GLY A 225 -14.17 10.72 -19.03
C GLY A 225 -13.31 9.59 -18.45
N ALA A 226 -13.70 8.94 -17.36
CA ALA A 226 -13.05 7.72 -16.91
C ALA A 226 -13.42 6.56 -17.86
N THR A 227 -12.43 5.90 -18.46
CA THR A 227 -12.63 4.55 -19.02
C THR A 227 -13.21 3.65 -17.93
N PRO A 228 -14.18 2.76 -18.26
CA PRO A 228 -14.71 1.82 -17.28
C PRO A 228 -13.53 1.03 -16.70
N THR A 229 -13.21 1.28 -15.43
CA THR A 229 -12.35 0.38 -14.68
C THR A 229 -13.17 -0.89 -14.52
N GLU A 230 -12.72 -2.01 -15.08
CA GLU A 230 -13.26 -3.33 -14.74
C GLU A 230 -13.41 -3.39 -13.22
N GLU A 231 -14.60 -3.72 -12.71
CA GLU A 231 -14.83 -3.87 -11.28
C GLU A 231 -13.79 -4.86 -10.74
N PHE A 232 -12.84 -4.33 -9.96
CA PHE A 232 -11.76 -5.14 -9.42
C PHE A 232 -12.26 -5.83 -8.15
N ASP A 233 -12.66 -7.09 -8.28
CA ASP A 233 -13.03 -7.91 -7.14
C ASP A 233 -11.75 -8.44 -6.44
N VAL A 234 -11.40 -7.82 -5.30
CA VAL A 234 -10.27 -8.25 -4.45
C VAL A 234 -10.47 -9.67 -3.91
N PHE A 235 -11.71 -10.17 -3.93
CA PHE A 235 -12.06 -11.54 -3.54
C PHE A 235 -12.46 -12.41 -4.73
N ALA A 236 -12.05 -12.02 -5.94
CA ALA A 236 -12.27 -12.80 -7.15
C ALA A 236 -11.81 -14.25 -6.95
N PRO A 237 -12.46 -15.23 -7.60
CA PRO A 237 -12.11 -16.64 -7.46
C PRO A 237 -10.64 -16.86 -7.80
N VAL A 238 -9.87 -17.24 -6.79
CA VAL A 238 -8.47 -17.62 -6.87
C VAL A 238 -8.35 -19.12 -6.59
N PRO A 239 -7.33 -19.81 -7.13
CA PRO A 239 -7.13 -21.22 -6.85
C PRO A 239 -7.05 -21.47 -5.34
N ALA A 240 -7.74 -22.50 -4.85
CA ALA A 240 -7.74 -22.85 -3.43
C ALA A 240 -6.51 -23.68 -3.03
N ASP A 241 -5.83 -24.32 -3.98
CA ASP A 241 -4.63 -25.11 -3.75
C ASP A 241 -3.35 -24.33 -4.03
N LEU A 242 -2.27 -24.72 -3.36
CA LEU A 242 -1.00 -24.01 -3.43
C LEU A 242 -0.38 -24.04 -4.83
N SER A 243 -0.49 -25.15 -5.57
CA SER A 243 0.07 -25.28 -6.92
C SER A 243 -0.62 -24.32 -7.88
N GLY A 244 -1.96 -24.25 -7.82
CA GLY A 244 -2.75 -23.28 -8.55
C GLY A 244 -2.37 -21.84 -8.23
N CYS A 245 -2.19 -21.51 -6.95
CA CYS A 245 -1.75 -20.18 -6.52
C CYS A 245 -0.36 -19.82 -7.06
N GLN A 246 0.59 -20.77 -7.01
CA GLN A 246 1.95 -20.57 -7.54
C GLN A 246 1.94 -20.29 -9.03
N LYS A 247 1.15 -21.06 -9.80
CA LYS A 247 0.98 -20.85 -11.24
C LYS A 247 0.39 -19.46 -11.52
N ALA A 248 -0.69 -19.09 -10.84
CA ALA A 248 -1.32 -17.78 -11.00
C ALA A 248 -0.35 -16.63 -10.67
N LEU A 249 0.50 -16.81 -9.65
CA LEU A 249 1.51 -15.81 -9.28
C LEU A 249 2.59 -15.65 -10.36
N VAL A 250 3.06 -16.75 -10.95
CA VAL A 250 4.03 -16.72 -12.07
C VAL A 250 3.43 -16.00 -13.28
N GLU A 251 2.21 -16.35 -13.67
CA GLU A 251 1.51 -15.73 -14.81
C GLU A 251 1.29 -14.23 -14.57
N THR A 252 0.82 -13.86 -13.38
CA THR A 252 0.61 -12.44 -13.01
C THR A 252 1.91 -11.66 -12.99
N ARG A 253 3.00 -12.22 -12.47
CA ARG A 253 4.32 -11.58 -12.49
C ARG A 253 4.81 -11.35 -13.92
N ALA A 254 4.65 -12.33 -14.81
CA ALA A 254 5.03 -12.19 -16.21
C ALA A 254 4.21 -11.08 -16.91
N ALA A 255 2.89 -11.04 -16.68
CA ALA A 255 2.02 -10.00 -17.21
C ALA A 255 2.42 -8.60 -16.70
N LEU A 256 2.72 -8.46 -15.41
CA LEU A 256 3.18 -7.19 -14.83
C LEU A 256 4.53 -6.74 -15.39
N MET A 257 5.47 -7.67 -15.61
CA MET A 257 6.75 -7.35 -16.27
C MET A 257 6.53 -6.80 -17.67
N GLU A 258 5.62 -7.41 -18.43
CA GLU A 258 5.28 -6.95 -19.78
C GLU A 258 4.60 -5.57 -19.78
N ILE A 259 3.66 -5.33 -18.86
CA ILE A 259 3.02 -4.02 -18.68
C ILE A 259 4.06 -2.95 -18.34
N ARG A 260 5.02 -3.25 -17.44
CA ARG A 260 6.11 -2.34 -17.08
C ARG A 260 6.97 -2.02 -18.30
N ARG A 261 7.34 -3.03 -19.09
CA ARG A 261 8.11 -2.87 -20.34
C ARG A 261 7.39 -1.93 -21.31
N GLN A 262 6.12 -2.19 -21.58
CA GLN A 262 5.30 -1.36 -22.48
C GLN A 262 5.16 0.08 -21.98
N ARG A 263 4.95 0.28 -20.67
CA ARG A 263 4.89 1.60 -20.04
C ARG A 263 6.19 2.37 -20.20
N ASP A 264 7.33 1.71 -20.01
CA ASP A 264 8.64 2.35 -20.08
C ASP A 264 9.00 2.72 -21.53
N GLU A 265 8.60 1.89 -22.50
CA GLU A 265 8.67 2.20 -23.93
C GLU A 265 7.82 3.42 -24.30
N LEU A 266 6.58 3.47 -23.81
CA LEU A 266 5.69 4.62 -24.05
C LEU A 266 6.26 5.92 -23.44
N LYS A 267 6.79 5.85 -22.21
CA LYS A 267 7.45 7.00 -21.56
C LYS A 267 8.66 7.48 -22.37
N ALA A 268 9.47 6.56 -22.89
CA ALA A 268 10.61 6.90 -23.74
C ALA A 268 10.16 7.58 -25.05
N ALA A 269 9.11 7.06 -25.69
CA ALA A 269 8.53 7.64 -26.89
C ALA A 269 7.99 9.07 -26.65
N ILE A 270 7.22 9.28 -25.57
CA ILE A 270 6.69 10.60 -25.18
C ILE A 270 7.83 11.59 -24.96
N LYS A 271 8.89 11.19 -24.23
CA LYS A 271 10.06 12.04 -23.98
C LYS A 271 10.76 12.42 -25.28
N SER A 272 10.88 11.48 -26.22
CA SER A 272 11.46 11.72 -27.55
C SER A 272 10.63 12.75 -28.34
N ILE A 273 9.31 12.57 -28.40
CA ILE A 273 8.39 13.50 -29.08
C ILE A 273 8.48 14.90 -28.48
N ALA A 274 8.47 15.02 -27.14
CA ALA A 274 8.61 16.30 -26.46
C ALA A 274 9.95 16.99 -26.79
N SER A 275 11.05 16.24 -26.84
CA SER A 275 12.35 16.77 -27.23
C SER A 275 12.37 17.27 -28.68
N ILE A 276 11.75 16.54 -29.61
CA ILE A 276 11.64 16.93 -31.02
C ILE A 276 10.82 18.22 -31.13
N ALA A 277 9.67 18.31 -30.46
CA ALA A 277 8.80 19.49 -30.47
C ALA A 277 9.50 20.74 -29.90
N MET A 278 10.31 20.60 -28.84
CA MET A 278 11.12 21.70 -28.32
C MET A 278 12.22 22.14 -29.30
N SER A 279 12.83 21.20 -30.03
CA SER A 279 13.87 21.52 -31.01
C SER A 279 13.32 22.24 -32.25
N THR A 280 12.11 21.89 -32.70
CA THR A 280 11.46 22.55 -33.84
C THR A 280 10.92 23.92 -33.48
N ALA A 281 10.41 24.13 -32.26
CA ALA A 281 10.00 25.45 -31.78
C ALA A 281 11.17 26.46 -31.76
N ASN A 282 12.37 26.01 -31.35
CA ASN A 282 13.58 26.85 -31.30
C ASN A 282 14.22 27.15 -32.68
N GLN A 283 13.75 26.53 -33.77
CA GLN A 283 14.27 26.75 -35.12
C GLN A 283 13.44 27.69 -35.99
N THR A 284 12.36 28.29 -35.45
CA THR A 284 11.55 29.27 -36.19
C THR A 284 12.23 30.65 -36.19
N PRO A 285 12.72 31.18 -37.33
CA PRO A 285 13.40 32.49 -37.35
C PRO A 285 12.39 33.64 -37.22
N GLY A 286 12.76 34.67 -36.46
CA GLY A 286 12.01 35.93 -36.39
C GLY A 286 11.87 36.61 -37.75
N SER A 287 10.73 37.27 -37.97
CA SER A 287 10.43 38.07 -39.16
C SER A 287 11.57 39.02 -39.53
N PRO A 288 11.88 39.20 -40.83
CA PRO A 288 12.90 40.14 -41.26
C PRO A 288 12.39 41.58 -41.10
N ASN A 289 12.99 42.32 -40.18
CA ASN A 289 12.87 43.77 -40.12
C ASN A 289 13.70 44.41 -41.25
N GLY A 290 13.09 45.37 -41.96
CA GLY A 290 13.82 46.50 -42.54
C GLY A 290 13.96 46.50 -44.06
N VAL A 291 12.86 46.79 -44.77
CA VAL A 291 12.97 47.45 -46.08
C VAL A 291 13.21 48.94 -45.79
N SER A 292 14.43 49.40 -46.04
CA SER A 292 14.77 50.81 -46.15
C SER A 292 14.26 51.35 -47.49
N LEU A 293 13.39 52.36 -47.45
CA LEU A 293 13.08 53.19 -48.61
C LEU A 293 13.62 54.59 -48.37
N SER A 294 14.60 54.94 -49.19
CA SER A 294 15.07 56.30 -49.51
C SER A 294 14.02 57.08 -50.27
#